data_AF-A0AB36KIY0-F1
#
_entry.id   AF-A0AB36KIY0-F1
#
_cell.length_a   1.000
_cell.length_b   1.000
_cell.length_c   1.000
_cell.angle_alpha   90.00
_cell.angle_beta   90.00
_cell.angle_gamma   90.00
#
_symmetry.space_group_name_H-M   'P 1'
#
loop_
_entity.id
_entity.type
_entity.pdbx_description
1 polymer ?
#
loop_
_entity_poly.entity_id
_entity_poly.type
_entity_poly.pdbx_seq_one_letter_code
_entity_poly.pdbx_strand_id
1 'polypeptide(L)'
;MVVFADEANDLGQLEDCARMMYMHYAWHNVPTWLIGPQYCGGPIPQRRANVLQVWPQHGPLESLRPEEFNPRIEALATQHCK
;
A
#
# COMPACT_ATOMS: atom_id res chain seq x y z
N MET A 1 -6.80 4.60 -2.45
CA MET A 1 -5.60 5.10 -3.16
C MET A 1 -4.45 4.13 -2.91
N VAL A 2 -3.65 3.87 -3.94
CA VAL A 2 -2.41 3.09 -3.82
C VAL A 2 -1.26 4.00 -4.22
N VAL A 3 -0.21 4.01 -3.42
CA VAL A 3 0.98 4.84 -3.66
C VAL A 3 2.19 3.92 -3.73
N PHE A 4 2.94 4.01 -4.81
CA PHE A 4 4.22 3.35 -4.96
C PHE A 4 5.31 4.25 -4.37
N ALA A 5 5.97 3.77 -3.33
CA ALA A 5 7.08 4.41 -2.66
C ALA A 5 8.35 3.62 -2.99
N ASP A 6 8.78 3.69 -4.25
CA ASP A 6 9.87 2.86 -4.79
C ASP A 6 11.21 3.05 -4.06
N GLU A 7 11.37 4.15 -3.32
CA GLU A 7 12.56 4.47 -2.53
C GLU A 7 12.44 4.05 -1.05
N ALA A 8 11.26 3.61 -0.60
CA ALA A 8 10.98 3.27 0.80
C ALA A 8 11.17 1.78 1.09
N ASN A 9 12.41 1.41 1.41
CA ASN A 9 12.87 0.04 1.61
C ASN A 9 12.50 -0.56 2.98
N ASP A 10 12.23 0.29 3.97
CA ASP A 10 11.92 -0.13 5.34
C ASP A 10 10.67 0.58 5.90
N LEU A 11 10.24 0.15 7.09
CA LEU A 11 9.07 0.70 7.76
C LEU A 11 9.21 2.20 8.01
N GLY A 12 10.36 2.67 8.50
CA GLY A 12 10.55 4.08 8.83
C GLY A 12 10.40 4.97 7.61
N GLN A 13 10.94 4.55 6.46
CA GLN A 13 10.81 5.27 5.20
C GLN A 13 9.35 5.28 4.71
N LEU A 14 8.61 4.17 4.86
CA LEU A 14 7.19 4.13 4.54
C LEU A 14 6.36 5.04 5.45
N GLU A 15 6.67 5.11 6.75
CA GLU A 15 6.01 6.03 7.69
C GLU A 15 6.29 7.49 7.34
N ASP A 16 7.51 7.82 6.89
CA ASP A 16 7.84 9.16 6.43
C ASP A 16 7.04 9.54 5.17
N CYS A 17 6.90 8.62 4.21
CA CYS A 17 6.00 8.79 3.07
C CYS A 17 4.55 8.99 3.54
N ALA A 18 4.08 8.21 4.51
CA ALA A 18 2.73 8.31 5.07
C ALA A 18 2.48 9.69 5.67
N ARG A 19 3.44 10.20 6.44
CA ARG A 19 3.38 11.52 7.06
C ARG A 19 3.33 12.64 6.04
N MET A 20 4.14 12.57 4.97
CA MET A 20 4.11 13.56 3.89
C MET A 20 2.78 13.58 3.14
N MET A 21 2.15 12.42 2.98
CA MET A 21 0.90 12.26 2.24
C MET A 21 -0.37 12.42 3.08
N TYR A 22 -0.26 12.53 4.41
CA TYR A 22 -1.39 12.52 5.34
C TYR A 22 -2.51 13.46 4.94
N MET A 23 -2.18 14.72 4.66
CA MET A 23 -3.17 15.73 4.30
C MET A 23 -3.95 15.36 3.03
N HIS A 24 -3.34 14.63 2.10
CA HIS A 24 -4.00 14.25 0.86
C HIS A 24 -5.03 13.15 1.08
N TYR A 25 -4.64 12.03 1.68
CA TYR A 25 -5.59 10.91 1.86
C TYR A 25 -6.60 11.14 2.98
N ALA A 26 -6.26 11.89 4.03
CA ALA A 26 -7.19 12.24 5.09
C ALA A 26 -8.29 13.19 4.59
N TRP A 27 -7.94 14.18 3.76
CA TRP A 27 -8.91 15.12 3.19
C TRP A 27 -9.91 14.41 2.28
N HIS A 28 -9.42 13.54 1.40
CA HIS A 28 -10.28 12.76 0.50
C HIS A 28 -11.00 11.60 1.21
N ASN A 29 -10.61 11.29 2.45
CA ASN A 29 -11.10 10.18 3.25
C ASN A 29 -11.12 8.83 2.48
N VAL A 30 -10.04 8.56 1.73
CA VAL A 30 -9.92 7.36 0.89
C VAL A 30 -8.99 6.35 1.55
N PRO A 31 -9.37 5.07 1.67
CA PRO A 31 -8.48 4.02 2.15
C PRO A 31 -7.16 4.04 1.38
N THR A 32 -6.03 4.03 2.08
CA THR A 32 -4.72 4.28 1.46
C THR A 32 -3.68 3.27 1.92
N TRP A 33 -2.93 2.76 0.94
CA TRP A 33 -1.79 1.87 1.13
C TRP A 33 -0.55 2.46 0.46
N LEU A 34 0.58 2.33 1.15
CA LEU A 34 1.91 2.57 0.60
C LEU A 34 2.56 1.24 0.26
N ILE A 35 3.19 1.16 -0.90
CA ILE A 35 3.87 -0.04 -1.40
C ILE A 35 5.34 0.31 -1.64
N GLY A 36 6.24 -0.31 -0.88
CA GLY A 36 7.68 -0.20 -1.06
C GLY A 36 8.18 -0.95 -2.30
N PRO A 37 9.49 -0.92 -2.57
CA PRO A 37 10.07 -1.58 -3.73
C PRO A 37 9.87 -3.09 -3.68
N GLN A 38 9.76 -3.70 -4.86
CA GLN A 38 9.68 -5.14 -4.99
C GLN A 38 11.02 -5.80 -4.68
N TYR A 39 10.98 -6.88 -3.91
CA TYR A 39 12.12 -7.72 -3.56
C TYR A 39 11.79 -9.21 -3.75
N CYS A 40 12.81 -10.04 -3.54
CA CYS A 40 12.92 -11.42 -4.02
C CYS A 40 13.00 -11.48 -5.56
N GLY A 41 14.04 -12.13 -6.07
CA GLY A 41 14.26 -12.29 -7.52
C GLY A 41 13.15 -13.12 -8.19
N GLY A 42 13.14 -13.13 -9.52
CA GLY A 42 12.17 -13.88 -10.33
C GLY A 42 11.15 -12.99 -11.06
N PRO A 43 10.10 -13.61 -11.65
CA PRO A 43 9.04 -12.91 -12.38
C PRO A 43 8.24 -11.96 -11.48
N ILE A 44 7.79 -10.83 -12.02
CA ILE A 44 7.05 -9.77 -11.31
C ILE A 44 5.88 -10.31 -10.45
N PRO A 45 5.03 -11.24 -10.91
CA PRO A 45 3.92 -11.75 -10.09
C PRO A 45 4.35 -12.46 -8.81
N GLN A 46 5.58 -12.98 -8.78
CA GLN A 46 6.12 -13.72 -7.64
C GLN A 46 6.88 -12.82 -6.66
N ARG A 47 7.22 -11.59 -7.07
CA ARG A 47 7.95 -10.64 -6.23
C ARG A 47 7.08 -10.15 -5.09
N ARG A 48 7.70 -9.95 -3.94
CA ARG A 48 7.03 -9.41 -2.75
C ARG A 48 7.33 -7.92 -2.64
N ALA A 49 6.44 -7.17 -2.03
CA ALA A 49 6.67 -5.80 -1.63
C ALA A 49 6.20 -5.60 -0.20
N ASN A 50 6.80 -4.62 0.49
CA ASN A 50 6.30 -4.16 1.78
C ASN A 50 5.08 -3.28 1.53
N VAL A 51 3.96 -3.61 2.18
CA VAL A 51 2.69 -2.91 2.04
C VAL A 51 2.26 -2.43 3.42
N LEU A 52 2.00 -1.13 3.54
CA LEU A 52 1.55 -0.51 4.78
C LEU A 52 0.21 0.18 4.53
N GLN A 53 -0.82 -0.21 5.28
CA GLN A 53 -2.07 0.55 5.31
C GLN A 53 -1.93 1.75 6.24
N VAL A 54 -2.19 2.95 5.71
CA VAL A 54 -2.00 4.21 6.45
C VAL A 54 -3.32 4.94 6.71
N TRP A 55 -4.40 4.56 6.04
CA TRP A 55 -5.75 5.12 6.23
C TRP A 55 -6.83 4.07 5.88
N PRO A 56 -8.00 4.06 6.55
CA PRO A 56 -8.45 4.93 7.65
C PRO A 56 -7.86 4.57 9.02
N GLN A 57 -7.32 3.37 9.15
CA GLN A 57 -6.58 2.92 10.32
C GLN A 57 -5.18 2.54 9.88
N HIS A 58 -4.21 2.90 10.72
CA HIS A 58 -2.84 2.46 10.55
C HIS A 58 -2.76 0.96 10.83
N GLY A 59 -2.33 0.19 9.84
CA GLY A 59 -2.27 -1.26 9.88
C GLY A 59 -0.84 -1.79 10.08
N PRO A 60 -0.69 -3.11 10.26
CA PRO A 60 0.64 -3.72 10.30
C PRO A 60 1.35 -3.60 8.95
N LEU A 61 2.68 -3.63 8.98
CA LEU A 61 3.48 -3.83 7.78
C LEU A 61 3.33 -5.28 7.30
N GLU A 62 2.89 -5.45 6.06
CA GLU A 62 2.73 -6.77 5.45
C GLU A 62 3.72 -6.95 4.28
N SER A 63 4.23 -8.16 4.10
CA SER A 63 4.99 -8.55 2.91
C SER A 63 4.09 -9.31 1.96
N LEU A 64 3.68 -8.71 0.84
CA LEU A 64 2.65 -9.27 -0.04
C LEU A 64 3.12 -9.35 -1.49
N ARG A 65 2.65 -10.37 -2.21
CA ARG A 65 2.69 -10.43 -3.67
C ARG A 65 1.49 -9.68 -4.28
N PRO A 66 1.57 -9.28 -5.56
CA PRO A 66 0.43 -8.68 -6.26
C PRO A 66 -0.86 -9.52 -6.14
N GLU A 67 -0.77 -10.85 -6.27
CA GLU A 67 -1.93 -11.75 -6.16
C GLU A 67 -2.57 -11.79 -4.77
N GLU A 68 -1.81 -11.45 -3.72
CA GLU A 68 -2.30 -11.39 -2.34
C GLU A 68 -2.91 -10.02 -2.01
N PHE A 69 -2.46 -8.97 -2.70
CA PHE A 69 -2.91 -7.59 -2.46
C PHE A 69 -4.05 -7.15 -3.38
N ASN A 70 -3.99 -7.46 -4.68
CA ASN A 70 -4.96 -7.02 -5.68
C ASN A 70 -6.43 -7.35 -5.32
N PRO A 71 -6.76 -8.54 -4.78
CA PRO A 71 -8.14 -8.83 -4.37
C PRO A 71 -8.68 -7.87 -3.30
N ARG A 72 -7.82 -7.27 -2.46
CA ARG A 72 -8.24 -6.27 -1.46
C ARG A 72 -8.70 -4.98 -2.14
N ILE A 73 -8.01 -4.54 -3.18
CA ILE A 73 -8.37 -3.35 -3.96
C ILE A 73 -9.65 -3.60 -4.78
N GLU A 74 -9.77 -4.77 -5.39
CA GLU A 74 -10.97 -5.18 -6.12
C GLU A 74 -12.20 -5.20 -5.22
N ALA A 75 -12.07 -5.76 -4.01
CA ALA A 75 -13.16 -5.76 -3.02
C ALA A 75 -13.64 -4.34 -2.68
N LEU A 76 -12.72 -3.39 -2.50
CA LEU A 76 -13.06 -1.99 -2.22
C LEU A 76 -13.75 -1.32 -3.41
N ALA A 77 -13.29 -1.58 -4.63
CA ALA A 77 -13.91 -1.07 -5.84
C ALA A 77 -15.34 -1.59 -6.02
N THR A 78 -15.58 -2.87 -5.74
CA THR A 78 -16.92 -3.46 -5.83
C THR A 78 -17.89 -2.94 -4.76
N GLN A 79 -17.40 -2.57 -3.57
CA GLN A 79 -18.22 -2.00 -2.50
C GLN A 79 -18.59 -0.54 -2.74
N HIS A 80 -17.79 0.20 -3.50
CA HIS A 80 -18.04 1.61 -3.81
C HIS A 80 -19.16 1.82 -4.85
N CYS A 81 -19.43 0.84 -5.70
CA CYS A 81 -20.41 0.96 -6.81
C CYS A 81 -21.84 0.48 -6.46
N LYS A 82 -22.29 0.65 -5.21
CA LYS A 82 -23.66 0.34 -4.79
C LYS A 82 -24.45 1.59 -4.43
#